data_AF-A0A068N182-F1
#
_entry.id   AF-A0A068N182-F1
#
_cell.length_a   1.000
_cell.length_b   1.000
_cell.length_c   1.000
_cell.angle_alpha   90.00
_cell.angle_beta   90.00
_cell.angle_gamma   90.00
#
_symmetry.space_group_name_H-M   'P 1'
#
loop_
_entity.id
_entity.type
_entity.pdbx_description
1 polymer ?
#
loop_
_entity_poly.entity_id
_entity_poly.type
_entity_poly.pdbx_seq_one_letter_code
_entity_poly.pdbx_strand_id
1 'polypeptide(L)' 'MVVELRKTNTSLYETDYNLWVLETVAKLQNKDLDDLDWENLIEEVEDLSRRD' A
#
# COMPACT_ATOMS: atom_id res chain seq x y z
N MET A 1 15.25 5.57 30.82
CA MET A 1 14.39 6.20 29.80
C MET A 1 14.46 5.33 28.57
N VAL A 2 13.39 4.58 28.31
CA VAL A 2 13.29 3.77 27.10
C VAL A 2 12.84 4.74 26.01
N VAL A 3 13.78 5.16 25.17
CA VAL A 3 13.45 5.90 23.95
C VAL A 3 12.67 4.89 23.11
N GLU A 4 11.36 5.00 23.18
CA GLU A 4 10.42 4.27 22.36
C GLU A 4 10.86 4.51 20.92
N LEU A 5 11.46 3.48 20.32
CA LEU A 5 11.77 3.43 18.90
C LEU A 5 10.44 3.69 18.21
N ARG A 6 10.22 4.94 17.83
CA ARG A 6 9.20 5.31 16.87
C ARG A 6 9.54 4.52 15.61
N LYS A 7 8.96 3.32 15.49
CA LYS A 7 8.82 2.65 14.21
C LYS A 7 7.99 3.62 13.39
N THR A 8 8.66 4.51 12.68
CA THR A 8 8.13 5.05 11.45
C THR A 8 7.95 3.83 10.57
N ASN A 9 6.78 3.21 10.66
CA ASN A 9 6.40 2.08 9.84
C ASN A 9 6.06 2.67 8.48
N THR A 10 7.09 3.10 7.76
CA THR A 10 6.95 3.72 6.44
C THR A 10 6.26 2.70 5.54
N SER A 11 5.16 3.10 4.91
CA SER A 11 4.37 2.16 4.10
C SER A 11 5.21 1.70 2.90
N LEU A 12 5.00 0.46 2.46
CA LEU A 12 5.61 -0.02 1.22
C LEU A 12 5.24 0.90 0.04
N TYR A 13 4.04 1.48 0.06
CA TYR A 13 3.57 2.51 -0.87
C TYR A 13 4.54 3.69 -0.96
N GLU A 14 5.04 4.18 0.18
CA GLU A 14 5.93 5.34 0.27
C GLU A 14 7.39 4.98 -0.01
N THR A 15 7.84 3.79 0.41
CA THR A 15 9.26 3.38 0.32
C THR A 15 9.64 2.73 -0.98
N ASP A 16 8.73 1.96 -1.58
CA ASP A 16 8.93 1.24 -2.82
C ASP A 16 7.59 1.00 -3.53
N TYR A 17 7.14 2.03 -4.24
CA TYR A 17 5.88 2.01 -4.98
C TYR A 17 5.80 0.84 -5.97
N ASN A 18 6.91 0.46 -6.62
CA ASN A 18 6.88 -0.64 -7.59
C ASN A 18 6.61 -1.98 -6.89
N LEU A 19 7.29 -2.23 -5.77
CA LEU A 19 7.06 -3.42 -4.97
C LEU A 19 5.63 -3.43 -4.39
N TRP A 20 5.13 -2.28 -3.92
CA TRP A 20 3.75 -2.13 -3.48
C TRP A 20 2.73 -2.53 -4.55
N VAL A 21 2.91 -2.08 -5.80
CA VAL A 21 2.03 -2.47 -6.91
C VAL A 21 2.07 -3.99 -7.14
N LEU A 22 3.26 -4.59 -7.18
CA LEU A 22 3.41 -6.03 -7.43
C LEU A 22 2.76 -6.86 -6.33
N GLU A 23 2.96 -6.49 -5.06
CA GLU A 23 2.34 -7.18 -3.91
C GLU A 23 0.82 -7.01 -3.91
N THR A 24 0.32 -5.80 -4.17
CA THR A 24 -1.11 -5.50 -4.24
C THR A 24 -1.79 -6.32 -5.34
N VAL A 25 -1.18 -6.41 -6.53
CA VAL A 25 -1.68 -7.25 -7.62
C VAL A 25 -1.68 -8.74 -7.24
N ALA A 26 -0.61 -9.23 -6.64
CA ALA A 26 -0.52 -10.63 -6.21
C ALA A 26 -1.62 -10.98 -5.18
N LYS A 27 -1.85 -10.11 -4.20
CA LYS A 27 -2.93 -10.26 -3.20
C LYS A 27 -4.31 -10.30 -3.85
N LEU A 28 -4.60 -9.35 -4.76
CA LEU A 28 -5.85 -9.32 -5.53
C LEU A 28 -6.09 -10.59 -6.34
N GLN A 29 -5.07 -11.09 -7.04
CA GLN A 29 -5.15 -12.32 -7.84
C GLN A 29 -5.47 -13.55 -6.97
N ASN A 30 -4.88 -13.62 -5.78
CA ASN A 30 -5.09 -14.70 -4.83
C ASN A 30 -6.36 -14.54 -3.98
N LYS A 31 -7.09 -13.43 -4.11
CA LYS A 31 -8.21 -13.05 -3.23
C LYS A 31 -7.80 -12.99 -1.75
N ASP A 32 -6.53 -12.67 -1.50
CA ASP A 32 -6.00 -12.44 -0.16
C ASP A 32 -6.25 -10.96 0.20
N LEU A 33 -7.30 -10.71 0.96
CA LEU A 33 -7.83 -9.37 1.22
C LEU A 33 -7.59 -8.90 2.66
N ASP A 34 -7.07 -9.77 3.52
CA ASP A 34 -6.97 -9.52 4.97
C ASP A 34 -6.01 -8.38 5.29
N ASP A 35 -4.90 -8.31 4.57
CA ASP A 35 -3.85 -7.26 4.70
C ASP A 35 -3.69 -6.44 3.40
N LEU A 36 -4.77 -6.26 2.63
CA LEU A 36 -4.72 -5.39 1.47
C LEU A 36 -4.72 -3.92 1.90
N ASP A 37 -3.82 -3.14 1.31
CA ASP A 37 -3.69 -1.71 1.57
C ASP A 37 -4.80 -0.92 0.85
N TRP A 38 -6.01 -0.98 1.41
CA TRP A 38 -7.21 -0.43 0.79
C TRP A 38 -7.16 1.09 0.62
N GLU A 39 -6.52 1.80 1.56
CA GLU A 39 -6.43 3.27 1.51
C GLU A 39 -5.65 3.71 0.27
N ASN A 40 -4.41 3.21 0.13
CA ASN A 40 -3.57 3.54 -1.02
C ASN A 40 -4.14 2.96 -2.32
N LEU A 41 -4.75 1.76 -2.30
CA LEU A 41 -5.36 1.17 -3.49
C LEU A 41 -6.56 2.00 -4.01
N ILE A 42 -7.43 2.47 -3.12
CA ILE A 42 -8.59 3.28 -3.51
C ILE A 42 -8.12 4.62 -4.07
N GLU A 43 -7.17 5.29 -3.40
CA GLU A 43 -6.60 6.55 -3.87
C GLU A 43 -6.06 6.41 -5.30
N GLU A 44 -5.24 5.39 -5.57
CA GLU A 44 -4.67 5.16 -6.90
C GLU A 44 -5.75 4.90 -7.97
N VAL A 45 -6.79 4.13 -7.65
CA VAL A 45 -7.88 3.85 -8.60
C VAL A 45 -8.72 5.11 -8.86
N GLU A 46 -8.99 5.93 -7.85
CA GLU A 46 -9.65 7.23 -8.02
C GLU A 46 -8.79 8.18 -8.87
N ASP A 47 -7.49 8.22 -8.62
CA ASP A 47 -6.56 9.07 -9.35
C ASP A 47 -6.49 8.70 -10.83
N LEU A 48 -6.51 7.40 -11.16
CA LEU A 48 -6.59 6.93 -12.54
C LEU A 48 -7.86 7.45 -13.24
N SER A 49 -9.01 7.50 -12.53
CA SER A 49 -10.27 7.97 -13.10
C SER A 49 -10.31 9.47 -13.41
N ARG A 50 -9.44 10.27 -12.78
CA ARG A 50 -9.36 11.73 -12.95
C ARG A 50 -8.36 12.15 -14.01
N ARG A 51 -7.54 11.21 -14.49
CA ARG A 51 -6.49 11.46 -15.51
C ARG A 51 -6.98 11.24 -16.95
N ASP A 52 -8.25 10.84 -17.12
CA ASP A 52 -9.02 10.82 -18.37
C ASP A 52 -9.97 12.02 -18.48
#